data_AF-A0A356MMH8-F1
#
_entry.id   AF-A0A356MMH8-F1
#
_cell.length_a   1.000
_cell.length_b   1.000
_cell.length_c   1.000
_cell.angle_alpha   90.00
_cell.angle_beta   90.00
_cell.angle_gamma   90.00
#
_symmetry.space_group_name_H-M   'P 1'
#
loop_
_entity.id
_entity.type
_entity.pdbx_description
1 polymer ?
#
loop_
_entity_poly.entity_id
_entity_poly.type
_entity_poly.pdbx_seq_one_letter_code
_entity_poly.pdbx_strand_id
1 'polypeptide(L)'
;MILRSAIFKKLNEIGDNYDAETDKKKKDKLYKEYRKLEKVYHQVYDKDYIEKKNSGLYEEDDDNVETRKINPKKLISDEEYSKLMEEWSGIVGEKLLYPEEQRYLDAKKLTLKSIDFMSPEEQKAELDRFEYNWSHRKEAKQRKEDIKIALKEYGDIIRSMTPEEQEDFYNLRNQDESRKTLYKNTYTVKTNDED
;
A
#
# COMPACT_ATOMS: atom_id res chain seq x y z
N MET A 1 0.09 -4.81 -11.03
CA MET A 1 -1.13 -4.39 -11.78
C MET A 1 -0.84 -3.93 -13.22
N ILE A 2 0.23 -3.17 -13.51
CA ILE A 2 0.55 -2.76 -14.89
C ILE A 2 0.99 -3.95 -15.76
N LEU A 3 1.89 -4.82 -15.26
CA LEU A 3 2.27 -6.05 -15.96
C LEU A 3 1.06 -6.90 -16.34
N ARG A 4 0.18 -7.14 -15.36
CA ARG A 4 -1.10 -7.83 -15.55
C ARG A 4 -1.92 -7.21 -16.69
N SER A 5 -1.99 -5.88 -16.73
CA SER A 5 -2.76 -5.15 -17.74
C SER A 5 -2.12 -5.22 -19.12
N ALA A 6 -0.79 -5.13 -19.22
CA ALA A 6 -0.05 -5.31 -20.47
C ALA A 6 -0.24 -6.72 -21.05
N ILE A 7 -0.11 -7.75 -20.21
CA ILE A 7 -0.34 -9.14 -20.59
C ILE A 7 -1.79 -9.35 -21.02
N PHE A 8 -2.76 -8.77 -20.31
CA PHE A 8 -4.19 -8.89 -20.65
C PHE A 8 -4.52 -8.27 -22.01
N LYS A 9 -3.98 -7.08 -22.31
CA LYS A 9 -4.14 -6.46 -23.64
C LYS A 9 -3.64 -7.39 -24.74
N LYS A 10 -2.46 -8.00 -24.54
CA LYS A 10 -1.90 -8.94 -25.52
C LYS A 10 -2.73 -10.22 -25.66
N LEU A 11 -3.32 -10.72 -24.57
CA LEU A 11 -4.26 -11.83 -24.61
C LEU A 11 -5.47 -11.52 -25.48
N ASN A 12 -6.06 -10.33 -25.31
CA ASN A 12 -7.19 -9.89 -26.14
C ASN A 12 -6.77 -9.79 -27.61
N GLU A 13 -5.63 -9.19 -27.92
CA GLU A 13 -5.12 -9.14 -29.30
C GLU A 13 -4.96 -10.54 -29.93
N ILE A 14 -4.44 -11.52 -29.17
CA ILE A 14 -4.31 -12.90 -29.67
C ILE A 14 -5.69 -13.54 -29.85
N GLY A 15 -6.63 -13.28 -28.95
CA GLY A 15 -8.02 -13.72 -29.04
C GLY A 15 -8.71 -13.18 -30.30
N ASP A 16 -8.62 -11.88 -30.53
CA ASP A 16 -9.18 -11.21 -31.72
C ASP A 16 -8.59 -11.79 -33.01
N ASN A 17 -7.27 -11.99 -33.04
CA ASN A 17 -6.58 -12.62 -34.16
C ASN A 17 -7.00 -14.09 -34.35
N TYR A 18 -7.23 -14.83 -33.26
CA TYR A 18 -7.68 -16.22 -33.31
C TYR A 18 -9.09 -16.33 -33.89
N ASP A 19 -9.99 -15.43 -33.51
CA ASP A 19 -11.37 -15.39 -33.99
C ASP A 19 -11.43 -15.00 -35.48
N ALA A 20 -10.61 -14.04 -35.90
CA ALA A 20 -10.51 -13.60 -37.29
C ALA A 20 -9.76 -14.59 -38.22
N GLU A 21 -8.88 -15.44 -37.67
CA GLU A 21 -8.09 -16.37 -38.47
C GLU A 21 -8.92 -17.55 -39.00
N THR A 22 -8.76 -17.84 -40.28
CA THR A 22 -9.48 -18.89 -41.01
C THR A 22 -8.60 -20.09 -41.35
N ASP A 23 -7.27 -19.91 -41.41
CA ASP A 23 -6.32 -21.00 -41.59
C ASP A 23 -6.16 -21.81 -40.30
N LYS A 24 -6.52 -23.10 -40.37
CA LYS A 24 -6.47 -24.02 -39.22
C LYS A 24 -5.09 -24.11 -38.56
N LYS A 25 -4.00 -24.13 -39.35
CA LYS A 25 -2.64 -24.26 -38.81
C LYS A 25 -2.20 -22.99 -38.09
N LYS A 26 -2.58 -21.81 -38.60
CA LYS A 26 -2.33 -20.52 -37.93
C LYS A 26 -3.18 -20.38 -36.68
N LYS A 27 -4.46 -20.77 -36.74
CA LYS A 27 -5.37 -20.79 -35.60
C LYS A 27 -4.87 -21.68 -34.45
N ASP A 28 -4.34 -22.86 -34.75
CA ASP A 28 -3.71 -23.74 -33.77
C ASP A 28 -2.45 -23.12 -33.13
N LYS A 29 -1.68 -22.32 -33.87
CA LYS A 29 -0.53 -21.59 -33.33
C LYS A 29 -0.97 -20.48 -32.38
N LEU A 30 -1.94 -19.66 -32.78
CA LEU A 30 -2.51 -18.59 -31.95
C LEU A 30 -3.11 -19.15 -30.66
N TYR A 31 -3.83 -20.28 -30.72
CA TYR A 31 -4.36 -20.93 -29.52
C TYR A 31 -3.26 -21.38 -28.56
N LYS A 32 -2.18 -21.97 -29.08
CA LYS A 32 -1.03 -22.38 -28.24
C LYS A 32 -0.35 -21.19 -27.59
N GLU A 33 -0.23 -20.08 -28.31
CA GLU A 33 0.32 -18.83 -27.78
C GLU A 33 -0.58 -18.24 -26.69
N TYR A 34 -1.89 -18.14 -26.97
CA TYR A 34 -2.91 -17.71 -26.01
C TYR A 34 -2.83 -18.52 -24.71
N ARG A 35 -2.84 -19.86 -24.79
CA ARG A 35 -2.80 -20.73 -23.61
C ARG A 35 -1.49 -20.64 -22.81
N LYS A 36 -0.38 -20.30 -23.46
CA LYS A 36 0.89 -20.04 -22.75
C LYS A 36 0.80 -18.71 -22.02
N LEU A 37 0.33 -17.68 -22.70
CA LEU A 37 0.22 -16.34 -22.15
C LEU A 37 -0.81 -16.25 -21.01
N GLU A 38 -1.91 -16.98 -21.11
CA GLU A 38 -2.96 -17.06 -20.09
C GLU A 38 -2.41 -17.64 -18.77
N LYS A 39 -1.49 -18.61 -18.84
CA LYS A 39 -0.81 -19.13 -17.64
C LYS A 39 0.04 -18.06 -16.97
N VAL A 40 0.83 -17.31 -17.74
CA VAL A 40 1.67 -16.22 -17.23
C VAL A 40 0.79 -15.12 -16.62
N TYR A 41 -0.29 -14.75 -17.30
CA TYR A 41 -1.28 -13.79 -16.80
C TYR A 41 -1.82 -14.18 -15.42
N HIS A 42 -2.22 -15.44 -15.24
CA HIS A 42 -2.74 -15.91 -13.97
C HIS A 42 -1.68 -15.96 -12.86
N GLN A 43 -0.44 -16.32 -13.18
CA GLN A 43 0.66 -16.26 -12.21
C GLN A 43 0.92 -14.83 -11.72
N VAL A 44 0.94 -13.87 -12.64
CA VAL A 44 1.07 -12.44 -12.33
C VAL A 44 -0.14 -11.92 -11.54
N TYR A 45 -1.35 -12.33 -11.92
CA TYR A 45 -2.59 -11.98 -11.22
C TYR A 45 -2.56 -12.45 -9.76
N ASP A 46 -2.23 -13.72 -9.53
CA ASP A 46 -2.19 -14.32 -8.18
C ASP A 46 -1.14 -13.63 -7.30
N LYS A 47 0.02 -13.25 -7.88
CA LYS A 47 1.07 -12.48 -7.21
C LYS A 47 0.58 -11.08 -6.80
N ASP A 48 0.07 -10.32 -7.76
CA ASP A 48 -0.50 -8.97 -7.54
C ASP A 48 -1.59 -9.00 -6.46
N TYR A 49 -2.42 -10.03 -6.49
CA TYR A 49 -3.51 -10.24 -5.54
C TYR A 49 -3.00 -10.47 -4.11
N ILE A 50 -2.07 -11.41 -3.92
CA ILE A 50 -1.54 -11.73 -2.59
C ILE A 50 -0.76 -10.56 -2.01
N GLU A 51 0.00 -9.83 -2.82
CA GLU A 51 0.69 -8.61 -2.37
C GLU A 51 -0.30 -7.53 -1.93
N LYS A 52 -1.38 -7.32 -2.69
CA LYS A 52 -2.46 -6.40 -2.29
C LYS A 52 -3.08 -6.82 -0.97
N LYS A 53 -3.44 -8.10 -0.83
CA LYS A 53 -4.02 -8.66 0.39
C LYS A 53 -3.10 -8.46 1.61
N ASN A 54 -1.83 -8.82 1.48
CA ASN A 54 -0.84 -8.68 2.56
C ASN A 54 -0.55 -7.20 2.90
N SER A 55 -0.66 -6.30 1.92
CA SER A 55 -0.47 -4.87 2.15
C SER A 55 -1.64 -4.18 2.86
N GLY A 56 -2.76 -4.87 3.11
CA GLY A 56 -3.95 -4.29 3.74
C GLY A 56 -4.65 -3.22 2.90
N LEU A 57 -4.34 -3.15 1.60
CA LEU A 57 -4.97 -2.26 0.60
C LEU A 57 -6.01 -3.03 -0.22
N TYR A 58 -6.67 -3.99 0.41
CA TYR A 58 -7.66 -4.82 -0.23
C TYR A 58 -9.04 -4.18 0.00
N GLU A 59 -9.56 -3.50 -1.00
CA GLU A 59 -10.97 -3.14 -1.07
C GLU A 59 -11.70 -4.38 -1.62
N GLU A 60 -12.74 -4.84 -0.92
CA GLU A 60 -13.51 -6.06 -1.19
C GLU A 60 -14.33 -6.03 -2.50
N ASP A 61 -14.15 -5.03 -3.36
CA ASP A 61 -15.01 -4.74 -4.51
C ASP A 61 -14.73 -5.60 -5.78
N ASP A 62 -14.11 -6.76 -5.65
CA ASP A 62 -13.88 -7.68 -6.79
C ASP A 62 -14.65 -8.98 -6.56
N ASP A 63 -15.96 -8.93 -6.85
CA ASP A 63 -16.97 -10.02 -6.71
C ASP A 63 -16.58 -11.36 -7.37
N ASN A 64 -15.48 -11.42 -8.11
CA ASN A 64 -14.96 -12.62 -8.76
C ASN A 64 -13.94 -13.42 -7.92
N VAL A 65 -13.62 -12.98 -6.70
CA VAL A 65 -12.50 -13.51 -5.92
C VAL A 65 -12.87 -14.68 -5.00
N GLU A 66 -14.10 -14.75 -4.50
CA GLU A 66 -14.49 -15.78 -3.51
C GLU A 66 -14.40 -17.22 -4.03
N THR A 67 -14.41 -17.43 -5.35
CA THR A 67 -14.39 -18.78 -5.94
C THR A 67 -13.01 -19.26 -6.39
N ARG A 68 -12.01 -18.37 -6.48
CA ARG A 68 -10.68 -18.73 -7.00
C ARG A 68 -9.74 -19.14 -5.86
N LYS A 69 -9.60 -20.44 -5.63
CA LYS A 69 -8.59 -20.99 -4.71
C LYS A 69 -7.17 -20.75 -5.25
N ILE A 70 -6.59 -19.60 -4.92
CA ILE A 70 -5.18 -19.31 -5.19
C ILE A 70 -4.33 -20.29 -4.38
N ASN A 71 -3.35 -20.92 -5.04
CA ASN A 71 -2.40 -21.81 -4.37
C ASN A 71 -1.09 -21.05 -4.13
N PRO A 72 -0.77 -20.68 -2.87
CA PRO A 72 0.42 -19.89 -2.57
C PRO A 72 1.73 -20.59 -2.99
N LYS A 73 1.74 -21.92 -3.06
CA LYS A 73 2.93 -22.70 -3.47
C LYS A 73 3.27 -22.57 -4.97
N LYS A 74 2.39 -21.98 -5.77
CA LYS A 74 2.57 -21.78 -7.22
C LYS A 74 2.78 -20.31 -7.59
N LEU A 75 2.92 -19.44 -6.60
CA LEU A 75 3.28 -18.04 -6.83
C LEU A 75 4.65 -17.96 -7.46
N ILE A 76 4.76 -17.12 -8.47
CA ILE A 76 6.06 -16.72 -9.01
C ILE A 76 6.84 -15.94 -7.95
N SER A 77 8.16 -16.08 -7.94
CA SER A 77 9.03 -15.32 -7.06
C SER A 77 9.13 -13.85 -7.47
N ASP A 78 9.71 -13.00 -6.61
CA ASP A 78 10.00 -11.61 -6.95
C ASP A 78 10.97 -11.52 -8.14
N GLU A 79 11.96 -12.40 -8.20
CA GLU A 79 12.92 -12.48 -9.31
C GLU A 79 12.24 -12.87 -10.63
N GLU A 80 11.33 -13.85 -10.60
CA GLU A 80 10.55 -14.25 -11.77
C GLU A 80 9.63 -13.12 -12.24
N TYR A 81 8.96 -12.45 -11.32
CA TYR A 81 8.14 -11.27 -11.62
C TYR A 81 8.98 -10.15 -12.26
N SER A 82 10.19 -9.92 -11.74
CA SER A 82 11.14 -8.92 -12.25
C SER A 82 11.56 -9.21 -13.68
N LYS A 83 11.90 -10.45 -13.99
CA LYS A 83 12.24 -10.88 -15.35
C LYS A 83 11.07 -10.67 -16.32
N LEU A 84 9.85 -10.98 -15.88
CA LEU A 84 8.65 -10.73 -16.69
C LEU A 84 8.44 -9.23 -16.92
N MET A 85 8.72 -8.37 -15.94
CA MET A 85 8.64 -6.92 -16.11
C MET A 85 9.61 -6.40 -17.18
N GLU A 86 10.87 -6.86 -17.16
CA GLU A 86 11.87 -6.48 -18.15
C GLU A 86 11.50 -6.98 -19.56
N GLU A 87 11.12 -8.26 -19.67
CA GLU A 87 10.68 -8.86 -20.93
C GLU A 87 9.51 -8.09 -21.53
N TRP A 88 8.48 -7.83 -20.72
CA TRP A 88 7.28 -7.15 -21.19
C TRP A 88 7.50 -5.66 -21.43
N SER A 89 8.44 -5.02 -20.75
CA SER A 89 8.84 -3.64 -21.07
C SER A 89 9.39 -3.54 -22.50
N GLY A 90 10.17 -4.53 -22.92
CA GLY A 90 10.65 -4.62 -24.31
C GLY A 90 9.53 -4.83 -25.32
N ILE A 91 8.49 -5.60 -24.95
CA ILE A 91 7.33 -5.89 -25.82
C ILE A 91 6.43 -4.67 -26.00
N VAL A 92 6.12 -3.95 -24.91
CA VAL A 92 5.19 -2.81 -24.94
C VAL A 92 5.86 -1.49 -25.34
N GLY A 93 7.20 -1.45 -25.39
CA GLY A 93 7.95 -0.24 -25.71
C GLY A 93 7.94 0.83 -24.61
N GLU A 94 7.47 0.47 -23.42
CA GLU A 94 7.40 1.34 -22.25
C GLU A 94 8.02 0.62 -21.05
N LYS A 95 8.70 1.36 -20.18
CA LYS A 95 9.28 0.79 -18.97
C LYS A 95 8.14 0.42 -18.00
N LEU A 96 7.91 -0.88 -17.83
CA LEU A 96 7.05 -1.38 -16.78
C LEU A 96 7.82 -1.25 -15.46
N LEU A 97 7.25 -0.53 -14.50
CA LEU A 97 7.86 -0.29 -13.19
C LEU A 97 7.26 -1.19 -12.12
N TYR A 98 8.08 -1.55 -11.11
CA TYR A 98 7.57 -2.34 -9.99
C TYR A 98 6.34 -1.67 -9.38
N PRO A 99 5.40 -2.44 -8.79
CA PRO A 99 4.19 -1.85 -8.20
C PRO A 99 4.47 -0.71 -7.21
N GLU A 100 5.51 -0.83 -6.38
CA GLU A 100 5.91 0.25 -5.46
C GLU A 100 6.49 1.47 -6.18
N GLU A 101 7.30 1.27 -7.22
CA GLU A 101 7.89 2.35 -8.03
C GLU A 101 6.85 3.09 -8.87
N GLN A 102 5.91 2.35 -9.45
CA GLN A 102 4.79 2.94 -10.15
C GLN A 102 3.91 3.74 -9.20
N ARG A 103 3.57 3.18 -8.03
CA ARG A 103 2.78 3.90 -7.03
C ARG A 103 3.49 5.18 -6.58
N TYR A 104 4.82 5.15 -6.48
CA TYR A 104 5.61 6.34 -6.20
C TYR A 104 5.45 7.39 -7.30
N LEU A 105 5.62 7.01 -8.57
CA LEU A 105 5.46 7.94 -9.69
C LEU A 105 4.04 8.49 -9.82
N ASP A 106 3.03 7.64 -9.66
CA ASP A 106 1.62 8.04 -9.69
C ASP A 106 1.31 9.03 -8.57
N ALA A 107 1.75 8.72 -7.33
CA ALA A 107 1.58 9.60 -6.18
C ALA A 107 2.34 10.92 -6.36
N LYS A 108 3.58 10.87 -6.84
CA LYS A 108 4.40 12.06 -7.13
C LYS A 108 3.75 12.93 -8.20
N LYS A 109 3.21 12.34 -9.26
CA LYS A 109 2.48 13.05 -10.32
C LYS A 109 1.22 13.71 -9.78
N LEU A 110 0.51 13.04 -8.87
CA LEU A 110 -0.66 13.62 -8.19
C LEU A 110 -0.25 14.81 -7.31
N THR A 111 0.81 14.67 -6.51
CA THR A 111 1.38 15.74 -5.67
C THR A 111 1.78 16.94 -6.53
N LEU A 112 2.51 16.71 -7.62
CA LEU A 112 2.90 17.77 -8.57
C LEU A 112 1.69 18.51 -9.13
N LYS A 113 0.61 17.78 -9.50
CA LYS A 113 -0.64 18.41 -9.94
C LYS A 113 -1.33 19.20 -8.84
N SER A 114 -1.30 18.73 -7.60
CA SER A 114 -1.97 19.42 -6.48
C SER A 114 -1.23 20.66 -5.98
N ILE A 115 0.04 20.84 -6.34
CA ILE A 115 0.85 21.99 -5.94
C ILE A 115 1.13 22.96 -7.10
N ASP A 116 0.67 22.64 -8.31
CA ASP A 116 0.99 23.37 -9.55
C ASP A 116 0.63 24.87 -9.50
N PHE A 117 -0.33 25.25 -8.65
CA PHE A 117 -0.75 26.64 -8.44
C PHE A 117 0.02 27.39 -7.34
N MET A 118 0.87 26.70 -6.57
CA MET A 118 1.64 27.29 -5.47
C MET A 118 2.90 27.98 -5.98
N SER A 119 3.51 28.82 -5.13
CA SER A 119 4.81 29.42 -5.47
C SER A 119 5.92 28.35 -5.55
N PRO A 120 7.02 28.59 -6.29
CA PRO A 120 8.11 27.61 -6.42
C PRO A 120 8.71 27.14 -5.08
N GLU A 121 8.73 28.03 -4.09
CA GLU A 121 9.25 27.74 -2.74
C GLU A 121 8.32 26.80 -1.97
N GLU A 122 7.01 27.03 -2.05
CA GLU A 122 5.99 26.16 -1.46
C GLU A 122 5.92 24.80 -2.17
N GLN A 123 6.01 24.78 -3.50
CA GLN A 123 6.06 23.54 -4.27
C GLN A 123 7.23 22.67 -3.83
N LYS A 124 8.41 23.27 -3.64
CA LYS A 124 9.60 22.55 -3.16
C LYS A 124 9.38 21.98 -1.76
N ALA A 125 8.85 22.78 -0.83
CA ALA A 125 8.58 22.32 0.53
C ALA A 125 7.59 21.15 0.56
N GLU A 126 6.56 21.17 -0.29
CA GLU A 126 5.57 20.10 -0.35
C GLU A 126 6.12 18.84 -1.03
N LEU A 127 6.99 18.98 -2.04
CA LEU A 127 7.71 17.85 -2.62
C LEU A 127 8.68 17.20 -1.63
N ASP A 128 9.45 18.00 -0.88
CA ASP A 128 10.37 17.48 0.14
C ASP A 128 9.58 16.72 1.23
N ARG A 129 8.42 17.26 1.64
CA ARG A 129 7.49 16.59 2.55
C ARG A 129 6.94 15.29 1.97
N PHE A 130 6.57 15.27 0.69
CA PHE A 130 6.14 14.06 0.01
C PHE A 130 7.23 12.98 0.00
N GLU A 131 8.47 13.32 -0.36
CA GLU A 131 9.59 12.36 -0.38
C GLU A 131 9.90 11.81 1.02
N TYR A 132 9.86 12.67 2.05
CA TYR A 132 9.99 12.24 3.44
C TYR A 132 8.87 11.29 3.86
N ASN A 133 7.61 11.67 3.62
CA ASN A 133 6.46 10.83 3.96
C ASN A 133 6.47 9.51 3.19
N TRP A 134 6.88 9.54 1.92
CA TRP A 134 6.98 8.35 1.09
C TRP A 134 8.05 7.40 1.61
N SER A 135 9.24 7.89 1.92
CA SER A 135 10.34 7.07 2.47
C SER A 135 9.99 6.45 3.83
N HIS A 136 9.24 7.16 4.68
CA HIS A 136 8.84 6.68 6.01
C HIS A 136 7.45 6.03 6.05
N ARG A 137 6.82 5.79 4.90
CA ARG A 137 5.43 5.29 4.81
C ARG A 137 5.19 3.98 5.57
N LYS A 138 6.19 3.07 5.58
CA LYS A 138 6.10 1.77 6.26
C LYS A 138 6.14 1.94 7.78
N GLU A 139 7.02 2.80 8.29
CA GLU A 139 7.10 3.13 9.71
C GLU A 139 5.85 3.85 10.21
N ALA A 140 5.31 4.76 9.41
CA ALA A 140 4.08 5.47 9.74
C ALA A 140 2.88 4.51 9.80
N LYS A 141 2.83 3.53 8.88
CA LYS A 141 1.82 2.47 8.92
C LYS A 141 1.96 1.61 10.17
N GLN A 142 3.18 1.19 10.51
CA GLN A 142 3.43 0.38 11.71
C GLN A 142 3.01 1.14 12.98
N ARG A 143 3.44 2.40 13.13
CA ARG A 143 3.06 3.26 14.26
C ARG A 143 1.53 3.39 14.42
N LYS A 144 0.78 3.49 13.32
CA LYS A 144 -0.69 3.54 13.37
C LYS A 144 -1.28 2.24 13.92
N GLU A 145 -0.75 1.08 13.53
CA GLU A 145 -1.20 -0.20 14.06
C GLU A 145 -0.83 -0.36 15.53
N ASP A 146 0.39 0.03 15.91
CA ASP A 146 0.81 0.01 17.32
C ASP A 146 -0.09 0.89 18.20
N ILE A 147 -0.47 2.08 17.72
CA ILE A 147 -1.43 2.96 18.42
C ILE A 147 -2.82 2.29 18.53
N LYS A 148 -3.31 1.63 17.48
CA LYS A 148 -4.59 0.91 17.55
C LYS A 148 -4.56 -0.22 18.58
N ILE A 149 -3.46 -0.97 18.63
CA ILE A 149 -3.26 -2.03 19.61
C ILE A 149 -3.25 -1.42 21.02
N ALA A 150 -2.46 -0.38 21.25
CA ALA A 150 -2.40 0.30 22.53
C ALA A 150 -3.75 0.90 22.97
N LEU A 151 -4.52 1.47 22.04
CA LEU A 151 -5.87 1.97 22.31
C LEU A 151 -6.83 0.84 22.70
N LYS A 152 -6.72 -0.30 22.04
CA LYS A 152 -7.51 -1.48 22.38
C LYS A 152 -7.16 -2.00 23.77
N GLU A 153 -5.87 -2.17 24.06
CA GLU A 153 -5.37 -2.58 25.37
C GLU A 153 -5.81 -1.59 26.46
N TYR A 154 -5.71 -0.29 26.19
CA TYR A 154 -6.16 0.76 27.11
C TYR A 154 -7.68 0.68 27.37
N GLY A 155 -8.48 0.45 26.34
CA GLY A 155 -9.92 0.24 26.48
C GLY A 155 -10.27 -1.03 27.27
N ASP A 156 -9.53 -2.12 27.06
CA ASP A 156 -9.71 -3.37 27.80
C ASP A 156 -9.32 -3.21 29.28
N ILE A 157 -8.23 -2.49 29.58
CA ILE A 157 -7.84 -2.12 30.95
C ILE A 157 -8.96 -1.35 31.64
N ILE A 158 -9.48 -0.28 31.03
CA ILE A 158 -10.58 0.52 31.61
C ILE A 158 -11.83 -0.33 31.83
N ARG A 159 -12.18 -1.21 30.89
CA ARG A 159 -13.36 -2.10 31.03
C ARG A 159 -13.20 -3.16 32.12
N SER A 160 -11.96 -3.52 32.45
CA SER A 160 -11.64 -4.48 33.50
C SER A 160 -11.54 -3.88 34.90
N MET A 161 -11.53 -2.55 35.00
CA MET A 161 -11.52 -1.83 36.28
C MET A 161 -12.89 -1.87 36.96
N THR A 162 -12.87 -1.97 38.28
CA THR A 162 -14.03 -1.70 39.13
C THR A 162 -14.42 -0.20 39.07
N PRO A 163 -15.65 0.17 39.46
CA PRO A 163 -16.08 1.56 39.49
C PRO A 163 -15.16 2.46 40.33
N GLU A 164 -14.65 1.95 41.47
CA GLU A 164 -13.71 2.68 42.33
C GLU A 164 -12.34 2.86 41.66
N GLU A 165 -11.80 1.84 40.98
CA GLU A 165 -10.54 1.95 40.22
C GLU A 165 -10.67 2.87 39.00
N GLN A 166 -11.82 2.90 38.33
CA GLN A 166 -12.08 3.88 37.27
C GLN A 166 -12.12 5.29 37.82
N GLU A 167 -12.78 5.50 38.96
CA GLU A 167 -12.86 6.81 39.62
C GLU A 167 -11.46 7.30 40.03
N ASP A 168 -10.60 6.42 40.57
CA ASP A 168 -9.19 6.72 40.87
C ASP A 168 -8.34 6.97 39.62
N PHE A 169 -8.61 6.24 38.54
CA PHE A 169 -7.91 6.40 37.26
C PHE A 169 -8.21 7.74 36.58
N TYR A 170 -9.47 8.19 36.63
CA TYR A 170 -9.88 9.49 36.09
C TYR A 170 -9.55 10.65 37.04
N ASN A 171 -9.58 10.42 38.36
CA ASN A 171 -9.22 11.40 39.37
C ASN A 171 -7.73 11.34 39.71
N LEU A 172 -6.91 11.82 38.77
CA LEU A 172 -5.46 12.05 38.93
C LEU A 172 -5.05 12.91 40.14
N ARG A 173 -6.01 13.52 40.85
CA ARG A 173 -5.80 14.43 41.99
C ARG A 173 -5.35 13.71 43.27
N ASN A 174 -5.58 12.40 43.39
CA ASN A 174 -5.34 11.66 44.64
C ASN A 174 -4.03 10.85 44.66
N GLN A 175 -3.24 10.83 43.57
CA GLN A 175 -1.99 10.04 43.49
C GLN A 175 -0.71 10.89 43.35
N ASP A 176 -0.71 12.13 43.85
CA ASP A 176 0.33 13.12 43.52
C ASP A 176 1.38 13.36 44.65
N GLU A 177 1.73 12.34 45.44
CA GLU A 177 2.96 12.39 46.24
C GLU A 177 4.20 12.00 45.42
N SER A 178 4.08 11.00 44.55
CA SER A 178 5.19 10.48 43.73
C SER A 178 5.54 11.37 42.53
N ARG A 179 4.65 12.29 42.13
CA ARG A 179 4.90 13.25 41.04
C ARG A 179 5.42 14.61 41.52
N LYS A 180 5.15 15.02 42.77
CA LYS A 180 5.80 16.19 43.40
C LYS A 180 7.32 16.09 43.38
N THR A 181 7.86 14.86 43.46
CA THR A 181 9.29 14.59 43.33
C THR A 181 9.78 14.67 41.88
N LEU A 182 8.97 14.31 40.89
CA LEU A 182 9.35 14.37 39.46
C LEU A 182 9.44 15.82 38.95
N TYR A 183 8.55 16.71 39.41
CA TYR A 183 8.50 18.12 38.99
C TYR A 183 9.19 19.08 39.97
N LYS A 184 9.90 18.57 40.98
CA LYS A 184 10.63 19.41 41.94
C LYS A 184 11.71 20.28 41.30
N ASN A 185 12.09 19.97 40.05
CA ASN A 185 13.10 20.68 39.27
C ASN A 185 12.54 21.41 38.02
N THR A 186 11.22 21.56 37.87
CA THR A 186 10.69 22.42 36.80
C THR A 186 10.59 23.85 37.31
N TYR A 187 11.45 24.73 36.80
CA TYR A 187 11.38 26.16 37.04
C TYR A 187 10.15 26.74 36.35
N THR A 188 9.28 27.40 37.12
CA THR A 188 8.24 28.28 36.59
C THR A 188 8.93 29.41 35.83
N VAL A 189 8.80 29.44 34.50
CA VAL A 189 9.15 30.61 33.70
C VAL A 189 8.08 31.66 34.00
N LYS A 190 8.43 32.69 34.78
CA LYS A 190 7.60 33.88 34.90
C LYS A 190 7.69 34.63 33.57
N THR A 191 6.58 34.75 32.87
CA THR A 191 6.45 35.75 31.81
C THR A 191 6.35 37.11 32.48
N ASN A 192 7.32 37.99 32.19
CA ASN A 192 7.20 39.40 32.54
C ASN A 192 6.19 40.02 31.57
N ASP A 193 4.92 39.97 31.94
CA ASP A 193 3.97 40.94 31.42
C ASP A 193 4.23 42.23 32.24
N GLU A 194 5.07 43.10 31.68
CA GLU A 194 5.24 44.48 32.15
C GLU A 194 4.08 45.31 31.59
N ASP A 195 3.24 45.83 32.49
CA ASP A 195 2.42 47.04 32.29
C ASP A 195 3.28 48.30 32.48
#